data_AF-A0A6G1E8M5-F1
#
_entry.id   AF-A0A6G1E8M5-F1
#
_cell.length_a   1.000
_cell.length_b   1.000
_cell.length_c   1.000
_cell.angle_alpha   90.00
_cell.angle_beta   90.00
_cell.angle_gamma   90.00
#
_symmetry.space_group_name_H-M   'P 1'
#
loop_
_entity.id
_entity.type
_entity.pdbx_description
1 polymer ?
#
loop_
_entity_poly.entity_id
_entity_poly.type
_entity_poly.pdbx_seq_one_letter_code
_entity_poly.pdbx_strand_id
1 'polypeptide(L)'
;MGPPCGDAAAAASAAPGLANMLIPEGARLPPLPERGGGNAAGREEGGANRNGKKEKAGAQRITGWGLREFSKIVSKKVEAKGRTTYNEVADEIFAELKSITQNGLEFDEKNIRRRVYDAFNVLIAIRVIAKDKKEIKWMGLTNYRYEKIQKLEEVHKELITRIKNKKKLLQEIEKQFDDLQNIKLRNQALQSPVESANGIHLPFLLIKTSRKARVEIEISEDSKFARFDFNGAPFTMHDDVSILEAIRRNNIGRAGLSLLP
;
A
#
# COMPACT_ATOMS: atom_id res chain seq x y z
N MET A 1 -19.97 -63.01 14.73
CA MET A 1 -20.07 -62.63 13.31
C MET A 1 -19.05 -61.53 13.05
N GLY A 2 -18.18 -61.70 12.05
CA GLY A 2 -17.08 -60.77 11.77
C GLY A 2 -17.46 -59.57 10.89
N PRO A 3 -16.50 -58.67 10.60
CA PRO A 3 -16.69 -57.39 9.91
C PRO A 3 -16.60 -57.53 8.37
N PRO A 4 -16.76 -56.43 7.60
CA PRO A 4 -15.59 -55.64 7.13
C PRO A 4 -15.83 -54.09 7.14
N CYS A 5 -14.87 -53.27 7.57
CA CYS A 5 -13.74 -52.63 6.84
C CYS A 5 -14.07 -51.32 6.09
N GLY A 6 -13.22 -50.30 6.27
CA GLY A 6 -13.35 -48.97 5.66
C GLY A 6 -12.33 -47.97 6.20
N ASP A 7 -11.04 -48.29 6.12
CA ASP A 7 -9.91 -47.51 6.65
C ASP A 7 -9.48 -46.30 5.80
N ALA A 8 -8.56 -45.51 6.38
CA ALA A 8 -7.69 -44.47 5.79
C ALA A 8 -8.23 -43.02 5.76
N ALA A 9 -7.48 -41.98 6.15
CA ALA A 9 -6.18 -41.97 6.87
C ALA A 9 -5.93 -40.65 7.63
N ALA A 10 -4.96 -40.72 8.55
CA ALA A 10 -4.42 -39.68 9.43
C ALA A 10 -4.02 -38.33 8.78
N ALA A 11 -4.08 -37.23 9.55
CA ALA A 11 -2.90 -36.67 10.25
C ALA A 11 -3.12 -35.26 10.88
N ALA A 12 -2.45 -35.03 12.02
CA ALA A 12 -1.94 -33.78 12.63
C ALA A 12 -2.60 -32.41 12.29
N SER A 13 -3.04 -31.59 13.25
CA SER A 13 -2.30 -30.98 14.38
C SER A 13 -1.06 -30.16 13.96
N ALA A 14 -1.23 -28.84 13.77
CA ALA A 14 -0.19 -27.83 14.01
C ALA A 14 -0.80 -26.42 14.08
N ALA A 15 -0.48 -25.67 15.14
CA ALA A 15 -0.74 -24.22 15.20
C ALA A 15 0.36 -23.44 14.45
N PRO A 16 0.05 -22.29 13.82
CA PRO A 16 1.07 -21.46 13.20
C PRO A 16 1.85 -20.67 14.26
N GLY A 17 2.95 -21.25 14.73
CA GLY A 17 3.93 -20.58 15.59
C GLY A 17 4.79 -19.55 14.84
N LEU A 18 5.39 -18.63 15.60
CA LEU A 18 6.23 -17.53 15.11
C LEU A 18 7.61 -18.00 14.59
N ALA A 19 7.66 -18.70 13.45
CA ALA A 19 8.91 -19.08 12.80
C ALA A 19 8.76 -19.28 11.28
N ASN A 20 8.77 -18.18 10.51
CA ASN A 20 9.37 -18.12 9.15
C ASN A 20 9.32 -16.71 8.57
N MET A 21 10.44 -16.00 8.63
CA MET A 21 10.78 -14.95 7.66
C MET A 21 12.08 -15.36 6.95
N LEU A 22 11.99 -16.35 6.08
CA LEU A 22 13.02 -16.65 5.10
C LEU A 22 12.64 -15.97 3.79
N ILE A 23 13.46 -15.04 3.32
CA ILE A 23 13.29 -14.38 2.01
C ILE A 23 13.53 -15.42 0.91
N PRO A 24 12.60 -15.67 -0.02
CA PRO A 24 12.89 -16.44 -1.22
C PRO A 24 13.68 -15.55 -2.18
N GLU A 25 14.99 -15.78 -2.26
CA GLU A 25 15.82 -15.24 -3.33
C GLU A 25 15.52 -16.00 -4.63
N GLY A 26 15.19 -15.28 -5.72
CA GLY A 26 15.05 -15.90 -7.05
C GLY A 26 13.67 -15.81 -7.71
N ALA A 27 13.16 -14.60 -7.96
CA ALA A 27 12.13 -14.35 -8.98
C ALA A 27 12.75 -13.60 -10.17
N ARG A 28 13.48 -14.33 -11.03
CA ARG A 28 14.02 -13.77 -12.29
C ARG A 28 12.88 -13.43 -13.25
N LEU A 29 12.96 -12.25 -13.85
CA LEU A 29 12.11 -11.84 -14.98
C LEU A 29 12.27 -12.82 -16.16
N PRO A 30 11.21 -13.09 -16.95
CA PRO A 30 11.33 -13.90 -18.16
C PRO A 30 12.22 -13.17 -19.20
N PRO A 31 13.08 -13.89 -19.95
CA PRO A 31 13.95 -13.27 -20.93
C PRO A 31 13.16 -12.80 -22.15
N LEU A 32 13.59 -11.66 -22.72
CA LEU A 32 13.16 -11.22 -24.05
C LEU A 32 13.74 -12.17 -25.11
N PRO A 33 13.04 -12.39 -26.25
CA PRO A 33 13.54 -13.25 -27.31
C PRO A 33 14.79 -12.63 -27.96
N GLU A 34 15.90 -13.37 -27.94
CA GLU A 34 17.08 -12.99 -28.71
C GLU A 34 16.80 -13.09 -30.21
N ARG A 35 17.25 -12.08 -30.96
CA ARG A 35 17.29 -12.13 -32.42
C ARG A 35 18.73 -12.06 -32.90
N GLY A 36 19.39 -13.21 -32.88
CA GLY A 36 20.76 -13.37 -33.34
C GLY A 36 20.94 -12.99 -34.81
N GLY A 37 22.12 -12.48 -35.16
CA GLY A 37 22.55 -12.31 -36.54
C GLY A 37 23.07 -13.62 -37.12
N GLY A 38 22.85 -13.83 -38.42
CA GLY A 38 23.34 -14.97 -39.20
C GLY A 38 23.26 -14.66 -40.69
N ASN A 39 24.30 -15.02 -41.45
CA ASN A 39 24.59 -14.42 -42.77
C ASN A 39 24.05 -15.21 -43.99
N ALA A 40 23.77 -14.45 -45.04
CA ALA A 40 24.09 -14.67 -46.46
C ALA A 40 24.00 -16.08 -47.11
N ALA A 41 23.01 -16.23 -47.99
CA ALA A 41 23.09 -16.74 -49.38
C ALA A 41 21.72 -16.44 -50.05
N GLY A 42 21.56 -16.09 -51.34
CA GLY A 42 22.46 -16.02 -52.47
C GLY A 42 21.73 -16.50 -53.73
N ARG A 43 21.61 -15.61 -54.74
CA ARG A 43 21.19 -15.80 -56.16
C ARG A 43 19.68 -15.77 -56.46
N GLU A 44 19.14 -15.46 -57.65
CA GLU A 44 19.53 -14.72 -58.90
C GLU A 44 18.21 -14.59 -59.73
N GLU A 45 17.94 -13.62 -60.61
CA GLU A 45 18.47 -12.26 -60.88
C GLU A 45 17.30 -11.42 -61.53
N GLY A 46 17.58 -10.39 -62.36
CA GLY A 46 16.59 -9.72 -63.23
C GLY A 46 16.63 -8.18 -63.18
N GLY A 47 17.62 -7.56 -63.83
CA GLY A 47 17.83 -6.11 -63.80
C GLY A 47 17.01 -5.26 -64.79
N ALA A 48 16.89 -3.96 -64.48
CA ALA A 48 16.77 -2.88 -65.47
C ALA A 48 17.24 -1.53 -64.87
N ASN A 49 18.35 -1.00 -65.38
CA ASN A 49 18.98 0.24 -64.93
C ASN A 49 18.17 1.49 -65.35
N ARG A 50 17.83 2.38 -64.39
CA ARG A 50 17.64 3.82 -64.68
C ARG A 50 18.28 4.69 -63.60
N ASN A 51 19.29 5.44 -64.02
CA ASN A 51 20.01 6.46 -63.25
C ASN A 51 19.05 7.43 -62.53
N GLY A 52 19.31 7.68 -61.25
CA GLY A 52 18.51 8.57 -60.41
C GLY A 52 19.25 8.99 -59.14
N LYS A 53 20.48 9.50 -59.29
CA LYS A 53 21.37 9.93 -58.19
C LYS A 53 20.77 11.12 -57.42
N LYS A 54 19.82 10.87 -56.51
CA LYS A 54 19.38 11.85 -55.50
C LYS A 54 20.24 11.70 -54.26
N GLU A 55 21.31 12.48 -54.22
CA GLU A 55 22.12 12.69 -53.03
C GLU A 55 21.21 13.17 -51.89
N LYS A 56 21.21 12.43 -50.77
CA LYS A 56 20.56 12.89 -49.54
C LYS A 56 21.40 14.03 -48.97
N ALA A 57 21.14 15.25 -49.43
CA ALA A 57 21.62 16.46 -48.78
C ALA A 57 21.31 16.34 -47.28
N GLY A 58 22.36 16.40 -46.44
CA GLY A 58 22.19 16.33 -45.01
C GLY A 58 21.37 17.53 -44.55
N ALA A 59 20.16 17.29 -44.02
CA ALA A 59 19.33 18.36 -43.51
C ALA A 59 20.12 19.21 -42.50
N GLN A 60 20.36 20.48 -42.83
CA GLN A 60 21.06 21.42 -41.95
C GLN A 60 20.46 21.32 -40.55
N ARG A 61 21.28 20.93 -39.56
CA ARG A 61 20.87 21.05 -38.17
C ARG A 61 20.79 22.54 -37.86
N ILE A 62 19.58 23.09 -37.85
CA ILE A 62 19.34 24.50 -37.53
C ILE A 62 19.82 24.74 -36.10
N THR A 63 21.02 25.29 -35.96
CA THR A 63 21.69 25.54 -34.70
C THR A 63 20.91 26.59 -33.91
N GLY A 64 20.21 26.13 -32.86
CA GLY A 64 19.35 26.95 -32.01
C GLY A 64 17.92 26.42 -31.89
N TRP A 65 17.40 25.76 -32.93
CA TRP A 65 15.99 25.32 -33.01
C TRP A 65 15.81 23.83 -32.68
N GLY A 66 16.26 23.45 -31.49
CA GLY A 66 16.13 22.08 -30.96
C GLY A 66 14.76 21.81 -30.29
N LEU A 67 14.47 20.54 -30.02
CA LEU A 67 13.21 20.11 -29.38
C LEU A 67 12.94 20.84 -28.05
N ARG A 68 13.98 21.21 -27.30
CA ARG A 68 13.87 22.01 -26.06
C ARG A 68 13.15 23.35 -26.29
N GLU A 69 13.43 24.04 -27.38
CA GLU A 69 12.83 25.35 -27.66
C GLU A 69 11.39 25.17 -28.17
N PHE A 70 11.14 24.18 -29.04
CA PHE A 70 9.77 23.79 -29.41
C PHE A 70 8.91 23.44 -28.19
N SER A 71 9.41 22.63 -27.25
CA SER A 71 8.69 22.30 -26.01
C SER A 71 8.41 23.53 -25.14
N LYS A 72 9.34 24.49 -25.07
CA LYS A 72 9.17 25.74 -24.33
C LYS A 72 8.13 26.67 -24.97
N ILE A 73 8.12 26.79 -26.31
CA ILE A 73 7.13 27.58 -27.05
C ILE A 73 5.74 26.92 -26.97
N VAL A 74 5.63 25.62 -27.24
CA VAL A 74 4.37 24.85 -27.12
C VAL A 74 3.81 24.95 -25.70
N SER A 75 4.64 24.79 -24.68
CA SER A 75 4.22 24.92 -23.27
C SER A 75 3.61 26.30 -22.99
N LYS A 76 4.32 27.39 -23.34
CA LYS A 76 3.83 28.76 -23.15
C LYS A 76 2.53 29.04 -23.90
N LYS A 77 2.41 28.55 -25.15
CA LYS A 77 1.24 28.80 -26.00
C LYS A 77 0.00 28.08 -25.46
N VAL A 78 0.15 26.86 -24.95
CA VAL A 78 -0.95 26.09 -24.34
C VAL A 78 -1.31 26.66 -22.96
N GLU A 79 -0.32 27.10 -22.18
CA GLU A 79 -0.52 27.80 -20.90
C GLU A 79 -1.32 29.09 -21.07
N ALA A 80 -0.94 29.96 -22.03
CA ALA A 80 -1.61 31.23 -22.28
C ALA A 80 -3.07 31.07 -22.76
N LYS A 81 -3.38 30.00 -23.50
CA LYS A 81 -4.73 29.72 -24.00
C LYS A 81 -5.60 28.91 -23.05
N GLY A 82 -5.00 28.09 -22.18
CA GLY A 82 -5.69 27.14 -21.30
C GLY A 82 -6.33 25.94 -22.03
N ARG A 83 -7.03 26.19 -23.15
CA ARG A 83 -7.57 25.17 -24.06
C ARG A 83 -7.29 25.55 -25.51
N THR A 84 -6.85 24.58 -26.32
CA THR A 84 -6.45 24.81 -27.72
C THR A 84 -6.48 23.48 -28.49
N THR A 85 -6.13 23.49 -29.78
CA THR A 85 -6.02 22.27 -30.61
C THR A 85 -4.62 22.12 -31.22
N TYR A 86 -4.28 20.90 -31.66
CA TYR A 86 -2.96 20.64 -32.27
C TYR A 86 -2.69 21.54 -33.50
N ASN A 87 -3.66 21.66 -34.41
CA ASN A 87 -3.49 22.44 -35.64
C ASN A 87 -3.26 23.92 -35.30
N GLU A 88 -4.13 24.48 -34.46
CA GLU A 88 -4.05 25.87 -33.99
C GLU A 88 -2.67 26.21 -33.37
N VAL A 89 -2.13 25.33 -32.51
CA VAL A 89 -0.78 25.55 -31.94
C VAL A 89 0.31 25.38 -32.99
N ALA A 90 0.20 24.42 -33.91
CA ALA A 90 1.19 24.21 -34.96
C ALA A 90 1.23 25.36 -35.99
N ASP A 91 0.07 25.85 -36.39
CA ASP A 91 -0.11 26.90 -37.38
C ASP A 91 0.31 28.28 -36.81
N GLU A 92 0.06 28.54 -35.52
CA GLU A 92 0.55 29.76 -34.85
C GLU A 92 2.07 29.74 -34.63
N ILE A 93 2.66 28.61 -34.24
CA ILE A 93 4.12 28.48 -34.13
C ILE A 93 4.77 28.65 -35.52
N PHE A 94 4.14 28.15 -36.58
CA PHE A 94 4.58 28.37 -37.95
C PHE A 94 4.53 29.87 -38.34
N ALA A 95 3.44 30.57 -38.00
CA ALA A 95 3.29 32.00 -38.28
C ALA A 95 4.29 32.88 -37.50
N GLU A 96 4.46 32.63 -36.19
CA GLU A 96 5.45 33.30 -35.35
C GLU A 96 6.87 33.06 -35.86
N LEU A 97 7.20 31.83 -36.26
CA LEU A 97 8.53 31.52 -36.77
C LEU A 97 8.75 32.17 -38.15
N LYS A 98 7.75 32.17 -39.03
CA LYS A 98 7.82 32.85 -40.33
C LYS A 98 8.03 34.36 -40.20
N SER A 99 7.48 35.02 -39.18
CA SER A 99 7.70 36.46 -38.95
C SER A 99 9.11 36.79 -38.44
N ILE A 100 9.68 35.92 -37.59
CA ILE A 100 11.07 36.04 -37.09
C ILE A 100 12.09 35.81 -38.24
N THR A 101 11.70 35.09 -39.29
CA THR A 101 12.65 34.51 -40.24
C THR A 101 12.65 35.16 -41.64
N GLN A 102 12.34 36.45 -41.73
CA GLN A 102 12.64 37.25 -42.93
C GLN A 102 14.15 37.34 -43.25
N ASN A 103 15.01 36.80 -42.37
CA ASN A 103 16.47 36.82 -42.46
C ASN A 103 17.08 35.54 -43.11
N GLY A 104 16.33 34.80 -43.95
CA GLY A 104 16.91 33.80 -44.85
C GLY A 104 17.04 32.35 -44.34
N LEU A 105 16.25 31.93 -43.35
CA LEU A 105 16.13 30.52 -42.93
C LEU A 105 14.76 29.98 -43.34
N GLU A 106 14.71 29.06 -44.31
CA GLU A 106 13.45 28.40 -44.68
C GLU A 106 13.08 27.33 -43.65
N PHE A 107 12.07 27.60 -42.83
CA PHE A 107 11.50 26.60 -41.93
C PHE A 107 10.38 25.81 -42.61
N ASP A 108 10.66 24.54 -42.91
CA ASP A 108 9.65 23.60 -43.39
C ASP A 108 8.49 23.44 -42.38
N GLU A 109 7.27 23.74 -42.82
CA GLU A 109 6.03 23.52 -42.07
C GLU A 109 5.91 22.07 -41.57
N LYS A 110 6.34 21.10 -42.40
CA LYS A 110 6.37 19.67 -42.07
C LYS A 110 7.31 19.35 -40.91
N ASN A 111 8.43 20.07 -40.79
CA ASN A 111 9.38 19.90 -39.69
C ASN A 111 8.80 20.44 -38.39
N ILE A 112 8.24 21.66 -38.42
CA ILE A 112 7.57 22.29 -37.26
C ILE A 112 6.41 21.42 -36.78
N ARG A 113 5.50 21.00 -37.67
CA ARG A 113 4.41 20.06 -37.34
C ARG A 113 4.94 18.80 -36.65
N ARG A 114 5.99 18.17 -37.21
CA ARG A 114 6.63 16.99 -36.61
C ARG A 114 7.20 17.27 -35.20
N ARG A 115 7.82 18.42 -34.97
CA ARG A 115 8.41 18.83 -33.68
C ARG A 115 7.35 19.19 -32.63
N VAL A 116 6.25 19.83 -33.03
CA VAL A 116 5.12 20.13 -32.16
C VAL A 116 4.47 18.83 -31.64
N TYR A 117 4.35 17.79 -32.48
CA TYR A 117 3.95 16.46 -32.01
C TYR A 117 4.92 15.84 -30.98
N ASP A 118 6.24 15.94 -31.18
CA ASP A 118 7.22 15.44 -30.19
C ASP A 118 7.07 16.17 -28.85
N ALA A 119 6.92 17.50 -28.89
CA ALA A 119 6.71 18.33 -27.69
C ALA A 119 5.42 17.94 -26.96
N PHE A 120 4.30 17.81 -27.67
CA PHE A 120 3.03 17.39 -27.07
C PHE A 120 3.11 16.00 -26.44
N ASN A 121 3.72 15.02 -27.11
CA ASN A 121 3.83 13.66 -26.58
C ASN A 121 4.61 13.64 -25.25
N VAL A 122 5.69 14.41 -25.14
CA VAL A 122 6.44 14.56 -23.87
C VAL A 122 5.60 15.27 -22.82
N LEU A 123 4.95 16.40 -23.15
CA LEU A 123 4.14 17.20 -22.22
C LEU A 123 2.90 16.44 -21.69
N ILE A 124 2.33 15.54 -22.51
CA ILE A 124 1.27 14.60 -22.13
C ILE A 124 1.83 13.51 -21.20
N ALA A 125 2.98 12.93 -21.52
CA ALA A 125 3.61 11.90 -20.69
C ALA A 125 3.95 12.41 -19.28
N ILE A 126 4.39 13.67 -19.14
CA ILE A 126 4.61 14.32 -17.83
C ILE A 126 3.34 14.96 -17.22
N ARG A 127 2.16 14.75 -17.84
CA ARG A 127 0.84 15.25 -17.39
C ARG A 127 0.70 16.76 -17.19
N VAL A 128 1.58 17.56 -17.81
CA VAL A 128 1.48 19.03 -17.83
C VAL A 128 0.38 19.50 -18.78
N ILE A 129 0.06 18.68 -19.78
CA ILE A 129 -1.02 18.88 -20.75
C ILE A 129 -1.87 17.62 -20.82
N ALA A 130 -3.19 17.77 -20.90
CA ALA A 130 -4.14 16.68 -21.17
C ALA A 130 -4.68 16.79 -22.61
N LYS A 131 -4.84 15.65 -23.29
CA LYS A 131 -5.42 15.57 -24.65
C LYS A 131 -6.74 14.81 -24.61
N ASP A 132 -7.83 15.49 -24.97
CA ASP A 132 -9.17 14.93 -25.06
C ASP A 132 -9.63 14.99 -26.52
N LYS A 133 -9.56 13.84 -27.21
CA LYS A 133 -9.81 13.72 -28.66
C LYS A 133 -8.97 14.72 -29.49
N LYS A 134 -9.53 15.89 -29.82
CA LYS A 134 -8.92 16.99 -30.58
C LYS A 134 -8.55 18.21 -29.71
N GLU A 135 -9.13 18.32 -28.51
CA GLU A 135 -8.89 19.40 -27.54
C GLU A 135 -7.65 19.10 -26.70
N ILE A 136 -6.88 20.14 -26.39
CA ILE A 136 -5.65 20.11 -25.61
C ILE A 136 -5.84 21.10 -24.44
N LYS A 137 -5.73 20.60 -23.21
CA LYS A 137 -5.97 21.34 -21.96
C LYS A 137 -4.66 21.53 -21.19
N TRP A 138 -4.38 22.74 -20.75
CA TRP A 138 -3.28 23.01 -19.82
C TRP A 138 -3.63 22.48 -18.42
N MET A 139 -2.78 21.60 -17.88
CA MET A 139 -2.90 21.06 -16.52
C MET A 139 -1.82 21.62 -15.58
N GLY A 140 -0.70 22.11 -16.12
CA GLY A 140 0.42 22.67 -15.35
C GLY A 140 1.20 21.63 -14.52
N LEU A 141 2.32 22.05 -13.94
CA LEU A 141 3.14 21.19 -13.07
C LEU A 141 2.56 21.04 -11.65
N THR A 142 1.63 21.90 -11.25
CA THR A 142 1.05 21.96 -9.91
C THR A 142 0.17 20.74 -9.61
N ASN A 143 -0.64 20.30 -10.57
CA ASN A 143 -1.56 19.17 -10.38
C ASN A 143 -0.83 17.84 -10.06
N TYR A 144 0.26 17.52 -10.77
CA TYR A 144 1.08 16.33 -10.44
C TYR A 144 1.71 16.42 -9.04
N ARG A 145 2.21 17.59 -8.65
CA ARG A 145 2.76 17.80 -7.29
C ARG A 145 1.67 17.64 -6.23
N TYR A 146 0.48 18.19 -6.47
CA TYR A 146 -0.66 18.11 -5.56
C TYR A 146 -1.16 16.66 -5.38
N GLU A 147 -1.40 15.92 -6.47
CA GLU A 147 -1.77 14.49 -6.41
C GLU A 147 -0.72 13.65 -5.63
N LYS A 148 0.57 13.94 -5.83
CA LYS A 148 1.66 13.24 -5.13
C LYS A 148 1.71 13.61 -3.65
N ILE A 149 1.50 14.88 -3.30
CA ILE A 149 1.45 15.35 -1.91
C ILE A 149 0.24 14.74 -1.19
N GLN A 150 -0.96 14.77 -1.79
CA GLN A 150 -2.16 14.15 -1.21
C GLN A 150 -1.95 12.66 -0.89
N LYS A 151 -1.40 11.89 -1.83
CA LYS A 151 -1.09 10.46 -1.60
C LYS A 151 -0.07 10.25 -0.49
N LEU A 152 0.93 11.13 -0.36
CA LEU A 152 1.90 11.08 0.73
C LEU A 152 1.26 11.46 2.09
N GLU A 153 0.34 12.43 2.11
CA GLU A 153 -0.43 12.80 3.30
C GLU A 153 -1.38 11.69 3.76
N GLU A 154 -2.02 10.97 2.83
CA GLU A 154 -2.87 9.80 3.12
C GLU A 154 -2.05 8.68 3.77
N VAL A 155 -0.92 8.29 3.15
CA VAL A 155 0.01 7.29 3.70
C VAL A 155 0.58 7.72 5.05
N HIS A 156 0.88 9.02 5.22
CA HIS A 156 1.36 9.56 6.50
C HIS A 156 0.29 9.47 7.60
N LYS A 157 -0.97 9.79 7.29
CA LYS A 157 -2.11 9.64 8.22
C LYS A 157 -2.31 8.18 8.62
N GLU A 158 -2.25 7.25 7.67
CA GLU A 158 -2.35 5.80 7.94
C GLU A 158 -1.18 5.31 8.82
N LEU A 159 0.05 5.77 8.55
CA LEU A 159 1.21 5.40 9.34
C LEU A 159 1.11 5.92 10.79
N ILE A 160 0.61 7.15 10.97
CA ILE A 160 0.35 7.73 12.31
C ILE A 160 -0.71 6.93 13.07
N THR A 161 -1.84 6.57 12.45
CA THR A 161 -2.88 5.77 13.14
C THR A 161 -2.34 4.37 13.49
N ARG A 162 -1.55 3.76 12.61
CA ARG A 162 -0.88 2.48 12.87
C ARG A 162 0.13 2.57 14.03
N ILE A 163 0.93 3.63 14.11
CA ILE A 163 1.85 3.88 15.22
C ILE A 163 1.07 4.10 16.53
N LYS A 164 0.00 4.90 16.51
CA LYS A 164 -0.86 5.15 17.67
C LYS A 164 -1.49 3.86 18.20
N ASN A 165 -1.99 3.00 17.31
CA ASN A 165 -2.59 1.72 17.67
C ASN A 165 -1.54 0.75 18.25
N LYS A 166 -0.36 0.65 17.64
CA LYS A 166 0.76 -0.14 18.18
C LYS A 166 1.20 0.35 19.56
N LYS A 167 1.28 1.67 19.78
CA LYS A 167 1.63 2.25 21.08
C LYS A 167 0.58 1.92 22.14
N LYS A 168 -0.72 2.02 21.81
CA LYS A 168 -1.81 1.64 22.72
C LYS A 168 -1.73 0.15 23.09
N LEU A 169 -1.50 -0.73 22.11
CA LEU A 169 -1.36 -2.17 22.35
C LEU A 169 -0.14 -2.49 23.23
N LEU A 170 1.00 -1.85 22.98
CA LEU A 170 2.20 -2.02 23.80
C LEU A 170 1.95 -1.62 25.26
N GLN A 171 1.31 -0.47 25.50
CA GLN A 171 0.95 -0.02 26.84
C GLN A 171 -0.05 -0.94 27.55
N GLU A 172 -0.87 -1.68 26.81
CA GLU A 172 -1.79 -2.67 27.38
C GLU A 172 -1.06 -3.96 27.76
N ILE A 173 -0.17 -4.45 26.90
CA ILE A 173 0.68 -5.63 27.17
C ILE A 173 1.64 -5.38 28.34
N GLU A 174 2.23 -4.17 28.42
CA GLU A 174 3.08 -3.73 29.53
C GLU A 174 2.33 -3.79 30.88
N LYS A 175 1.12 -3.23 30.94
CA LYS A 175 0.25 -3.31 32.13
C LYS A 175 -0.11 -4.74 32.50
N GLN A 176 -0.42 -5.60 31.52
CA GLN A 176 -0.73 -7.02 31.76
C GLN A 176 0.48 -7.76 32.31
N PHE A 177 1.68 -7.47 31.79
CA PHE A 177 2.92 -8.03 32.30
C PHE A 177 3.18 -7.61 33.75
N ASP A 178 3.03 -6.32 34.06
CA ASP A 178 3.16 -5.80 35.43
C ASP A 178 2.16 -6.47 36.38
N ASP A 179 0.90 -6.60 35.96
CA ASP A 179 -0.15 -7.24 36.76
C ASP A 179 0.16 -8.73 37.04
N LEU A 180 0.70 -9.44 36.04
CA LEU A 180 1.15 -10.83 36.17
C LEU A 180 2.37 -10.97 37.09
N GLN A 181 3.35 -10.06 37.02
CA GLN A 181 4.48 -10.06 37.97
C GLN A 181 4.00 -9.74 39.38
N ASN A 182 3.13 -8.74 39.54
CA ASN A 182 2.59 -8.33 40.84
C ASN A 182 1.80 -9.46 41.52
N ILE A 183 0.94 -10.18 40.80
CA ILE A 183 0.20 -11.31 41.39
C ILE A 183 1.13 -12.50 41.68
N LYS A 184 2.12 -12.77 40.83
CA LYS A 184 3.13 -13.81 41.06
C LYS A 184 3.95 -13.53 42.33
N LEU A 185 4.50 -12.32 42.47
CA LEU A 185 5.28 -11.91 43.64
C LEU A 185 4.44 -11.93 44.92
N ARG A 186 3.20 -11.42 44.86
CA ARG A 186 2.25 -11.49 45.98
C ARG A 186 1.98 -12.94 46.40
N ASN A 187 1.73 -13.83 45.43
CA ASN A 187 1.44 -15.23 45.72
C ASN A 187 2.68 -15.94 46.30
N GLN A 188 3.88 -15.65 45.81
CA GLN A 188 5.14 -16.16 46.39
C GLN A 188 5.34 -15.69 47.83
N ALA A 189 5.08 -14.41 48.13
CA ALA A 189 5.16 -13.88 49.50
C ALA A 189 4.09 -14.45 50.45
N LEU A 190 2.97 -14.93 49.90
CA LEU A 190 1.86 -15.54 50.65
C LEU A 190 1.90 -17.08 50.67
N GLN A 191 2.96 -17.73 50.18
CA GLN A 191 3.11 -19.19 50.22
C GLN A 191 3.34 -19.71 51.66
N SER A 192 2.26 -19.78 52.43
CA SER A 192 2.13 -20.71 53.54
C SER A 192 2.03 -22.15 52.98
N PRO A 193 2.73 -23.15 53.53
CA PRO A 193 2.72 -24.52 53.00
C PRO A 193 1.37 -25.25 52.97
N VAL A 194 0.31 -24.65 53.52
CA VAL A 194 -0.94 -25.35 53.89
C VAL A 194 -2.12 -25.07 52.94
N GLU A 195 -2.09 -23.99 52.15
CA GLU A 195 -3.28 -23.49 51.42
C GLU A 195 -3.21 -23.62 49.88
N SER A 196 -2.23 -24.36 49.34
CA SER A 196 -1.96 -24.50 47.91
C SER A 196 -3.09 -25.09 47.05
N ALA A 197 -4.20 -25.53 47.65
CA ALA A 197 -5.29 -26.25 46.98
C ALA A 197 -6.49 -25.38 46.54
N ASN A 198 -6.62 -24.13 47.02
CA ASN A 198 -7.83 -23.30 46.82
C ASN A 198 -7.65 -22.13 45.83
N GLY A 199 -6.60 -22.16 45.00
CA GLY A 199 -6.33 -21.13 44.00
C GLY A 199 -6.99 -21.40 42.64
N ILE A 200 -7.44 -20.33 41.96
CA ILE A 200 -7.86 -20.40 40.55
C ILE A 200 -6.65 -20.05 39.67
N HIS A 201 -6.33 -20.92 38.72
CA HIS A 201 -5.25 -20.69 37.76
C HIS A 201 -5.69 -19.86 36.55
N LEU A 202 -4.74 -19.13 35.97
CA LEU A 202 -4.90 -18.41 34.70
C LEU A 202 -4.70 -19.37 33.52
N PRO A 203 -5.40 -19.19 32.38
CA PRO A 203 -6.46 -18.21 32.15
C PRO A 203 -7.84 -18.68 32.67
N PHE A 204 -8.68 -17.74 33.09
CA PHE A 204 -10.06 -18.03 33.51
C PHE A 204 -11.06 -16.95 33.08
N LEU A 205 -12.34 -17.29 33.14
CA LEU A 205 -13.46 -16.38 32.89
C LEU A 205 -14.41 -16.41 34.10
N LEU A 206 -14.69 -15.25 34.69
CA LEU A 206 -15.59 -15.11 35.83
C LEU A 206 -16.94 -14.56 35.37
N ILE A 207 -18.01 -15.34 35.55
CA ILE A 207 -19.38 -14.87 35.41
C ILE A 207 -19.94 -14.56 36.80
N LYS A 208 -20.43 -13.33 36.98
CA LYS A 208 -20.95 -12.81 38.25
C LYS A 208 -22.44 -12.47 38.08
N THR A 209 -23.29 -12.97 38.96
CA THR A 209 -24.71 -12.61 39.02
C THR A 209 -25.13 -12.24 40.45
N SER A 210 -26.41 -11.92 40.65
CA SER A 210 -26.98 -11.63 41.97
C SER A 210 -26.94 -12.85 42.87
N ARG A 211 -26.70 -12.66 44.18
CA ARG A 211 -26.75 -13.76 45.18
C ARG A 211 -28.14 -14.42 45.31
N LYS A 212 -29.18 -13.82 44.73
CA LYS A 212 -30.56 -14.33 44.69
C LYS A 212 -30.93 -14.94 43.33
N ALA A 213 -30.05 -14.91 42.33
CA ALA A 213 -30.31 -15.50 41.03
C ALA A 213 -30.32 -17.03 41.13
N ARG A 214 -31.26 -17.68 40.44
CA ARG A 214 -31.25 -19.13 40.24
C ARG A 214 -30.58 -19.39 38.89
N VAL A 215 -29.42 -20.03 38.92
CA VAL A 215 -28.64 -20.36 37.72
C VAL A 215 -28.77 -21.84 37.46
N GLU A 216 -29.22 -22.20 36.26
CA GLU A 216 -29.23 -23.57 35.75
C GLU A 216 -28.03 -23.73 34.81
N ILE A 217 -27.29 -24.83 34.96
CA ILE A 217 -26.04 -25.07 34.24
C ILE A 217 -26.11 -26.44 33.59
N GLU A 218 -26.16 -26.46 32.26
CA GLU A 218 -26.09 -27.68 31.45
C GLU A 218 -24.67 -27.78 30.88
N ILE A 219 -23.92 -28.83 31.21
CA ILE A 219 -22.59 -29.10 30.65
C ILE A 219 -22.71 -30.28 29.70
N SER A 220 -22.14 -30.19 28.50
CA SER A 220 -22.12 -31.30 27.55
C SER A 220 -21.29 -32.47 28.08
N GLU A 221 -21.64 -33.69 27.69
CA GLU A 221 -20.93 -34.90 28.11
C GLU A 221 -19.43 -34.86 27.73
N ASP A 222 -19.09 -34.23 26.61
CA ASP A 222 -17.71 -34.02 26.17
C ASP A 222 -17.00 -32.81 26.84
N SER A 223 -17.68 -32.12 27.76
CA SER A 223 -17.22 -30.95 28.52
C SER A 223 -16.74 -29.76 27.67
N LYS A 224 -17.07 -29.71 26.37
CA LYS A 224 -16.70 -28.59 25.47
C LYS A 224 -17.69 -27.45 25.48
N PHE A 225 -18.94 -27.70 25.88
CA PHE A 225 -20.01 -26.71 25.91
C PHE A 225 -20.63 -26.64 27.30
N ALA A 226 -20.82 -25.42 27.79
CA ALA A 226 -21.59 -25.14 28.99
C ALA A 226 -22.63 -24.07 28.66
N ARG A 227 -23.90 -24.36 28.96
CA ARG A 227 -25.01 -23.42 28.87
C ARG A 227 -25.37 -22.98 30.28
N PHE A 228 -25.53 -21.67 30.45
CA PHE A 228 -25.95 -21.05 31.69
C PHE A 228 -27.29 -20.35 31.45
N ASP A 229 -28.34 -20.77 32.14
CA ASP A 229 -29.59 -20.02 32.19
C ASP A 229 -29.67 -19.26 33.53
N PHE A 230 -29.84 -17.94 33.44
CA PHE A 230 -29.91 -17.05 34.60
C PHE A 230 -31.36 -16.72 35.01
N ASN A 231 -32.37 -17.34 34.38
CA ASN A 231 -33.78 -17.13 34.68
C ASN A 231 -34.20 -15.64 34.66
N GLY A 232 -33.66 -14.88 33.69
CA GLY A 232 -33.88 -13.44 33.55
C GLY A 232 -33.09 -12.55 34.53
N ALA A 233 -32.26 -13.11 35.41
CA ALA A 233 -31.39 -12.32 36.28
C ALA A 233 -30.20 -11.71 35.51
N PRO A 234 -29.79 -10.46 35.80
CA PRO A 234 -28.63 -9.85 35.17
C PRO A 234 -27.34 -10.54 35.61
N PHE A 235 -26.38 -10.63 34.68
CA PHE A 235 -25.02 -11.11 34.94
C PHE A 235 -23.98 -10.16 34.31
N THR A 236 -22.77 -10.19 34.84
CA THR A 236 -21.59 -9.56 34.24
C THR A 236 -20.50 -10.61 34.02
N MET A 237 -19.70 -10.42 32.99
CA MET A 237 -18.63 -11.34 32.59
C MET A 237 -17.30 -10.58 32.65
N HIS A 238 -16.30 -11.21 33.26
CA HIS A 238 -14.98 -10.65 33.48
C HIS A 238 -13.93 -11.67 33.06
N ASP A 239 -13.03 -11.28 32.16
CA ASP A 239 -11.81 -12.02 31.88
C ASP A 239 -10.81 -11.90 33.05
N ASP A 240 -9.81 -12.76 33.04
CA ASP A 240 -8.71 -12.71 34.00
C ASP A 240 -7.97 -11.36 34.01
N VAL A 241 -7.74 -10.76 32.84
CA VAL A 241 -7.11 -9.44 32.69
C VAL A 241 -7.85 -8.35 33.46
N SER A 242 -9.18 -8.22 33.29
CA SER A 242 -9.96 -7.19 34.01
C SER A 242 -10.03 -7.43 35.52
N ILE A 243 -9.96 -8.69 35.96
CA ILE A 243 -9.84 -9.03 37.39
C ILE A 243 -8.47 -8.65 37.95
N LEU A 244 -7.38 -8.95 37.24
CA LEU A 244 -6.03 -8.53 37.62
C LEU A 244 -5.91 -7.00 37.67
N GLU A 245 -6.49 -6.30 36.69
CA GLU A 245 -6.51 -4.84 36.65
C GLU A 245 -7.28 -4.25 37.84
N ALA A 246 -8.41 -4.86 38.22
CA ALA A 246 -9.18 -4.47 39.41
C ALA A 246 -8.41 -4.74 40.72
N ILE A 247 -7.63 -5.83 40.80
CA ILE A 247 -6.74 -6.11 41.95
C ILE A 247 -5.66 -5.03 42.06
N ARG A 248 -5.01 -4.63 40.95
CA ARG A 248 -4.05 -3.51 40.93
C ARG A 248 -4.70 -2.21 41.41
N ARG A 249 -5.85 -1.84 40.85
CA ARG A 249 -6.57 -0.60 41.25
C ARG A 249 -6.91 -0.59 42.75
N ASN A 250 -7.36 -1.71 43.31
CA ASN A 250 -7.68 -1.82 44.74
C ASN A 250 -6.43 -1.72 45.65
N ASN A 251 -5.29 -2.26 45.22
CA ASN A 251 -4.04 -2.13 45.98
C ASN A 251 -3.52 -0.69 46.01
N ILE A 252 -3.59 0.04 44.88
CA ILE A 252 -3.23 1.46 44.80
C ILE A 252 -4.15 2.30 45.72
N GLY A 253 -5.45 2.03 45.72
CA GLY A 253 -6.41 2.70 46.61
C GLY A 253 -6.12 2.47 48.10
N ARG A 254 -5.65 1.29 48.48
CA ARG A 254 -5.21 1.01 49.87
C ARG A 254 -3.91 1.74 50.23
N ALA A 255 -2.93 1.77 49.34
CA ALA A 255 -1.66 2.47 49.58
C ALA A 255 -1.83 4.00 49.74
N GLY A 256 -2.79 4.59 49.02
CA GLY A 256 -3.15 6.01 49.17
C GLY A 256 -3.86 6.34 50.48
N LEU A 257 -4.59 5.38 51.06
CA LEU A 257 -5.29 5.55 52.35
C LEU A 257 -4.37 5.36 53.57
N SER A 258 -3.23 4.68 53.42
CA SER A 258 -2.23 4.52 54.49
C SER A 258 -1.28 5.73 54.67
N LEU A 259 -1.57 6.87 54.03
CA LEU A 259 -0.73 8.09 54.03
C LEU A 259 -1.40 9.34 54.64
N LEU A 260 -2.52 9.17 55.33
CA LEU A 260 -3.15 10.23 56.13
C LEU A 260 -3.07 9.90 57.63
N PRO A 261 -2.32 10.68 58.43
CA PRO A 261 -2.37 10.63 59.89
C PRO A 261 -3.62 11.32 60.46
#